data_AF-A0A3D4CUF3-F1
#
_entry.id   AF-A0A3D4CUF3-F1
#
_cell.length_a   1.000
_cell.length_b   1.000
_cell.length_c   1.000
_cell.angle_alpha   90.00
_cell.angle_beta   90.00
_cell.angle_gamma   90.00
#
_symmetry.space_group_name_H-M   'P 1'
#
loop_
_entity.id
_entity.type
_entity.pdbx_description
1 polymer ?
#
loop_
_entity_poly.entity_id
_entity_poly.type
_entity_poly.pdbx_seq_one_letter_code
_entity_poly.pdbx_strand_id
1 'polypeptide(L)'
;MRIQCLQGAALALLFPVSLHAQSIGINFNSARDLSAELLPDEVAGHPDVAQSNWNNTNGAASGNESNLIGAAPGTIIDSNGLATGMTLEWGSNTTWTTNNGTSSGDNKLMSGYIDNTDIVSGSTFVR
;
A
#
# COMPACT_ATOMS: atom_id res chain seq x y z
N MET A 1 -8.33 31.58 53.61
CA MET A 1 -7.29 30.53 53.43
C MET A 1 -6.98 30.43 51.94
N ARG A 2 -5.69 30.31 51.60
CA ARG A 2 -5.10 30.53 50.27
C ARG A 2 -5.43 29.45 49.22
N ILE A 3 -5.63 29.94 47.99
CA ILE A 3 -5.28 29.44 46.64
C ILE A 3 -4.47 28.14 46.58
N GLN A 4 -4.85 27.21 45.68
CA GLN A 4 -4.04 26.82 44.51
C GLN A 4 -4.85 25.99 43.49
N CYS A 5 -5.02 26.57 42.30
CA CYS A 5 -5.53 25.96 41.08
C CYS A 5 -4.44 25.04 40.52
N LEU A 6 -4.72 23.75 40.37
CA LEU A 6 -3.80 22.80 39.75
C LEU A 6 -4.00 22.85 38.23
N GLN A 7 -3.19 23.66 37.54
CA GLN A 7 -3.08 23.63 36.08
C GLN A 7 -2.38 22.33 35.67
N GLY A 8 -3.14 21.37 35.15
CA GLY A 8 -2.59 20.20 34.47
C GLY A 8 -1.94 20.63 33.16
N ALA A 9 -0.63 20.47 33.05
CA ALA A 9 0.09 20.65 31.79
C ALA A 9 -0.24 19.45 30.87
N ALA A 10 -0.95 19.71 29.78
CA ALA A 10 -1.11 18.74 28.70
C ALA A 10 0.21 18.68 27.90
N LEU A 11 0.89 17.54 27.94
CA LEU A 11 2.04 17.25 27.09
C LEU A 11 1.52 16.91 25.69
N ALA A 12 1.47 17.89 24.80
CA ALA A 12 1.15 17.66 23.39
C ALA A 12 2.35 16.95 22.73
N LEU A 13 2.22 15.66 22.45
CA LEU A 13 3.12 14.95 21.55
C LEU A 13 2.91 15.50 20.15
N LEU A 14 3.82 16.39 19.72
CA LEU A 14 3.92 16.84 18.34
C LEU A 14 4.48 15.69 17.50
N PHE A 15 3.62 14.79 17.03
CA PHE A 15 4.00 13.88 15.97
C PHE A 15 4.17 14.71 14.69
N PRO A 16 5.31 14.62 13.98
CA PRO A 16 5.45 15.26 12.68
C PRO A 16 4.41 14.64 11.74
N VAL A 17 3.39 15.42 11.38
CA VAL A 17 2.49 15.07 10.30
C VAL A 17 3.23 15.40 9.01
N SER A 18 3.88 14.41 8.42
CA SER A 18 4.35 14.52 7.03
C SER A 18 3.12 14.55 6.14
N LEU A 19 2.73 15.75 5.70
CA LEU A 19 1.68 15.92 4.70
C LEU A 19 2.25 15.51 3.34
N HIS A 20 2.20 14.22 3.03
CA HIS A 20 2.47 13.74 1.68
C HIS A 20 1.38 14.21 0.72
N ALA A 21 1.77 14.54 -0.51
CA ALA A 21 0.81 14.71 -1.58
C ALA A 21 -0.03 13.42 -1.72
N GLN A 22 -1.32 13.58 -1.99
CA GLN A 22 -2.25 12.46 -2.19
C GLN A 22 -1.66 11.48 -3.21
N SER A 23 -1.58 10.20 -2.84
CA SER A 23 -0.91 9.17 -3.63
C SER A 23 -1.79 7.93 -3.81
N ILE A 24 -1.42 7.11 -4.78
CA ILE A 24 -1.97 5.78 -4.99
C ILE A 24 -0.83 4.78 -4.80
N GLY A 25 -1.00 3.85 -3.87
CA GLY A 25 -0.07 2.73 -3.65
C GLY A 25 -0.67 1.43 -4.16
N ILE A 26 0.10 0.67 -4.95
CA ILE A 26 -0.27 -0.68 -5.38
C ILE A 26 0.73 -1.68 -4.78
N ASN A 27 0.22 -2.65 -4.04
CA ASN A 27 0.99 -3.79 -3.54
C ASN A 27 0.73 -5.00 -4.44
N PHE A 28 1.75 -5.40 -5.20
CA PHE A 28 1.67 -6.57 -6.07
C PHE A 28 1.94 -7.84 -5.26
N ASN A 29 0.89 -8.54 -4.86
CA ASN A 29 1.07 -9.87 -4.27
C ASN A 29 1.52 -10.89 -5.34
N SER A 30 1.98 -12.05 -4.89
CA SER A 30 2.22 -13.17 -5.79
C SER A 30 1.03 -14.12 -5.80
N ALA A 31 0.74 -14.74 -6.94
CA ALA A 31 -0.23 -15.84 -7.00
C ALA A 31 0.18 -17.05 -6.14
N ARG A 32 1.45 -17.12 -5.70
CA ARG A 32 1.98 -18.20 -4.86
C ARG A 32 1.72 -17.96 -3.37
N ASP A 33 1.56 -16.71 -2.96
CA ASP A 33 1.37 -16.32 -1.57
C ASP A 33 0.72 -14.93 -1.46
N LEU A 34 -0.46 -14.89 -0.83
CA LEU A 34 -1.23 -13.67 -0.54
C LEU A 34 -1.10 -13.21 0.92
N SER A 35 -0.27 -13.87 1.73
CA SER A 35 -0.07 -13.52 3.15
C SER A 35 0.58 -12.15 3.36
N ALA A 36 1.11 -11.56 2.29
CA ALA A 36 1.70 -10.22 2.26
C ALA A 36 0.70 -9.10 1.94
N GLU A 37 -0.60 -9.35 2.09
CA GLU A 37 -1.61 -8.29 2.03
C GLU A 37 -1.35 -7.22 3.10
N LEU A 38 -1.31 -5.96 2.66
CA LEU A 38 -1.24 -4.79 3.52
C LEU A 38 -2.63 -4.38 3.97
N LEU A 39 -2.85 -4.34 5.29
CA LEU A 39 -4.07 -3.84 5.90
C LEU A 39 -4.18 -2.31 5.71
N PRO A 40 -5.39 -1.73 5.81
CA PRO A 40 -5.61 -0.31 5.54
C PRO A 40 -4.74 0.64 6.37
N ASP A 41 -4.42 0.28 7.61
CA ASP A 41 -3.63 1.08 8.54
C ASP A 41 -2.12 0.76 8.53
N GLU A 42 -1.69 -0.27 7.78
CA GLU A 42 -0.28 -0.59 7.66
C GLU A 42 0.44 0.42 6.77
N VAL A 43 1.41 1.12 7.37
CA VAL A 43 2.30 2.03 6.66
C VAL A 43 3.47 1.26 6.09
N ALA A 44 3.76 1.46 4.81
CA ALA A 44 4.89 0.86 4.12
C ALA A 44 5.46 1.81 3.06
N GLY A 45 6.71 1.58 2.69
CA GLY A 45 7.43 2.28 1.63
C GLY A 45 8.58 3.14 2.15
N HIS A 46 9.33 3.73 1.20
CA HIS A 46 10.41 4.65 1.55
C HIS A 46 9.87 5.83 2.39
N PRO A 47 10.55 6.30 3.46
CA PRO A 47 10.01 7.30 4.39
C PRO A 47 9.43 8.56 3.73
N ASP A 48 10.03 9.02 2.62
CA ASP A 48 9.61 10.20 1.87
C ASP A 48 8.42 9.96 0.91
N VAL A 49 7.81 8.77 0.92
CA VAL A 49 6.58 8.43 0.18
C VAL A 49 5.76 7.35 0.91
N ALA A 50 6.07 7.07 2.17
CA ALA A 50 5.42 6.02 2.92
C ALA A 50 3.94 6.37 3.10
N GLN A 51 3.07 5.40 2.88
CA GLN A 51 1.62 5.58 2.94
C GLN A 51 0.95 4.36 3.56
N SER A 52 -0.28 4.59 4.04
CA SER A 52 -1.25 3.56 4.36
C SER A 52 -2.21 3.38 3.18
N ASN A 53 -3.25 2.56 3.33
CA ASN A 53 -4.28 2.32 2.30
C ASN A 53 -3.72 1.78 0.97
N TRP A 54 -2.78 0.83 1.06
CA TRP A 54 -2.26 0.15 -0.13
C TRP A 54 -3.34 -0.68 -0.82
N ASN A 55 -3.40 -0.61 -2.15
CA ASN A 55 -4.28 -1.43 -2.98
C ASN A 55 -3.59 -2.75 -3.28
N ASN A 56 -4.11 -3.85 -2.73
CA ASN A 56 -3.49 -5.18 -2.86
C ASN A 56 -4.01 -5.90 -4.11
N THR A 57 -3.11 -6.43 -4.95
CA THR A 57 -3.53 -7.30 -6.07
C THR A 57 -3.80 -8.72 -5.60
N ASN A 58 -4.57 -9.49 -6.36
CA ASN A 58 -4.84 -10.90 -6.10
C ASN A 58 -3.72 -11.85 -6.56
N GLY A 59 -2.56 -11.33 -6.95
CA GLY A 59 -1.43 -12.11 -7.45
C GLY A 59 -1.42 -12.42 -8.95
N ALA A 60 -2.43 -11.98 -9.70
CA ALA A 60 -2.45 -12.13 -11.16
C ALA A 60 -1.30 -11.36 -11.83
N ALA A 61 -0.61 -12.02 -12.76
CA ALA A 61 0.53 -11.42 -13.49
C ALA A 61 0.10 -10.28 -14.43
N SER A 62 -1.14 -10.32 -14.91
CA SER A 62 -1.76 -9.28 -15.72
C SER A 62 -3.20 -9.09 -15.28
N GLY A 63 -3.70 -7.86 -15.34
CA GLY A 63 -5.03 -7.55 -14.83
C GLY A 63 -5.32 -6.06 -14.79
N ASN A 64 -6.41 -5.75 -14.10
CA ASN A 64 -6.87 -4.38 -13.87
C ASN A 64 -7.43 -4.22 -12.44
N GLU A 65 -8.05 -3.09 -12.13
CA GLU A 65 -8.61 -2.84 -10.79
C GLU A 65 -9.54 -3.95 -10.29
N SER A 66 -10.20 -4.72 -11.16
CA SER A 66 -11.04 -5.87 -10.75
C SER A 66 -10.25 -6.99 -10.05
N ASN A 67 -8.93 -7.02 -10.23
CA ASN A 67 -8.01 -7.93 -9.56
C ASN A 67 -7.50 -7.39 -8.21
N LEU A 68 -7.98 -6.23 -7.75
CA LEU A 68 -7.70 -5.74 -6.39
C LEU A 68 -8.55 -6.48 -5.34
N ILE A 69 -7.92 -6.75 -4.21
CA ILE A 69 -8.49 -7.44 -3.04
C ILE A 69 -8.34 -6.57 -1.78
N GLY A 70 -8.80 -7.09 -0.64
CA GLY A 70 -8.72 -6.43 0.65
C GLY A 70 -9.96 -5.59 0.97
N ALA A 71 -9.75 -4.43 1.58
CA ALA A 71 -10.84 -3.62 2.15
C ALA A 71 -11.78 -2.99 1.11
N ALA A 72 -11.32 -2.79 -0.13
CA ALA A 72 -12.11 -2.22 -1.22
C ALA A 72 -11.86 -2.96 -2.56
N PRO A 73 -12.32 -4.22 -2.70
CA PRO A 73 -12.08 -5.00 -3.91
C PRO A 73 -12.64 -4.30 -5.16
N GLY A 74 -11.90 -4.31 -6.26
CA GLY A 74 -12.34 -3.69 -7.50
C GLY A 74 -12.27 -2.15 -7.54
N THR A 75 -11.83 -1.48 -6.47
CA THR A 75 -11.81 -0.03 -6.36
C THR A 75 -10.42 0.47 -5.97
N ILE A 76 -9.90 1.47 -6.68
CA ILE A 76 -8.63 2.10 -6.32
C ILE A 76 -8.88 3.13 -5.23
N ILE A 77 -8.24 2.93 -4.08
CA ILE A 77 -8.26 3.82 -2.93
C ILE A 77 -6.98 4.65 -2.90
N ASP A 78 -7.10 5.93 -2.55
CA ASP A 78 -5.95 6.80 -2.32
C ASP A 78 -5.35 6.66 -0.92
N SER A 79 -4.22 7.33 -0.69
CA SER A 79 -3.52 7.36 0.60
C SER A 79 -4.39 7.88 1.76
N ASN A 80 -5.48 8.61 1.49
CA ASN A 80 -6.43 9.11 2.48
C ASN A 80 -7.58 8.13 2.77
N GLY A 81 -7.59 6.96 2.12
CA GLY A 81 -8.66 5.98 2.26
C GLY A 81 -9.91 6.29 1.42
N LEU A 82 -9.81 7.19 0.44
CA LEU A 82 -10.94 7.59 -0.40
C LEU A 82 -10.91 6.85 -1.73
N ALA A 83 -12.09 6.39 -2.17
CA ALA A 83 -12.26 5.81 -3.48
C ALA A 83 -11.98 6.85 -4.57
N THR A 84 -11.18 6.44 -5.54
CA THR A 84 -10.85 7.24 -6.72
C THR A 84 -11.69 6.80 -7.93
N GLY A 85 -11.73 7.63 -8.97
CA GLY A 85 -12.28 7.28 -10.28
C GLY A 85 -11.22 6.82 -11.28
N MET A 86 -10.02 6.47 -10.81
CA MET A 86 -8.92 6.01 -11.66
C MET A 86 -9.14 4.57 -12.12
N THR A 87 -8.56 4.24 -13.26
CA THR A 87 -8.43 2.86 -13.76
C THR A 87 -6.99 2.40 -13.60
N LEU A 88 -6.77 1.10 -13.45
CA LEU A 88 -5.46 0.48 -13.33
C LEU A 88 -5.37 -0.65 -14.33
N GLU A 89 -4.30 -0.72 -15.10
CA GLU A 89 -3.99 -1.89 -15.92
C GLU A 89 -2.51 -2.24 -15.76
N TRP A 90 -2.22 -3.54 -15.65
CA TRP A 90 -0.86 -4.06 -15.65
C TRP A 90 -0.75 -5.33 -16.49
N GLY A 91 0.46 -5.54 -17.03
CA GLY A 91 0.80 -6.74 -17.76
C GLY A 91 2.21 -7.23 -17.43
N SER A 92 2.34 -8.53 -17.14
CA SER A 92 3.60 -9.25 -17.00
C SER A 92 3.41 -10.74 -17.28
N ASN A 93 4.51 -11.48 -17.46
CA ASN A 93 4.47 -12.93 -17.66
C ASN A 93 4.19 -13.69 -16.37
N THR A 94 4.74 -13.21 -15.25
CA THR A 94 4.77 -13.96 -14.00
C THR A 94 4.71 -13.05 -12.79
N THR A 95 4.29 -13.61 -11.65
CA THR A 95 4.53 -13.03 -10.33
C THR A 95 5.51 -13.89 -9.53
N TRP A 96 6.28 -13.22 -8.69
CA TRP A 96 7.25 -13.85 -7.80
C TRP A 96 7.03 -13.44 -6.36
N THR A 97 7.54 -14.28 -5.47
CA THR A 97 7.54 -14.04 -4.02
C THR A 97 8.97 -14.06 -3.52
N THR A 98 9.30 -13.17 -2.61
CA THR A 98 10.53 -13.20 -1.82
C THR A 98 10.26 -13.79 -0.43
N ASN A 99 11.30 -14.03 0.35
CA ASN A 99 11.19 -14.52 1.73
C ASN A 99 11.40 -13.39 2.75
N ASN A 100 10.82 -12.21 2.51
CA ASN A 100 10.93 -11.04 3.39
C ASN A 100 10.05 -11.14 4.65
N GLY A 101 9.10 -12.08 4.69
CA GLY A 101 8.20 -12.29 5.83
C GLY A 101 7.08 -11.24 5.91
N THR A 102 6.29 -11.31 6.98
CA THR A 102 5.04 -10.52 7.12
C THR A 102 4.98 -9.70 8.42
N SER A 103 6.12 -9.49 9.07
CA SER A 103 6.20 -8.83 10.39
C SER A 103 6.08 -7.31 10.37
N SER A 104 6.21 -6.68 9.20
CA SER A 104 6.08 -5.23 9.02
C SER A 104 5.44 -4.92 7.67
N GLY A 105 4.91 -3.71 7.51
CA GLY A 105 4.38 -3.24 6.23
C GLY A 105 5.44 -3.27 5.12
N ASP A 106 6.67 -2.86 5.42
CA ASP A 106 7.77 -2.88 4.44
C ASP A 106 8.15 -4.30 4.01
N ASN A 107 8.15 -5.26 4.95
CA ASN A 107 8.42 -6.66 4.63
C ASN A 107 7.37 -7.20 3.66
N LYS A 108 6.09 -6.87 3.90
CA LYS A 108 4.97 -7.27 3.04
C LYS A 108 5.05 -6.61 1.66
N LEU A 109 5.28 -5.30 1.61
CA LEU A 109 5.38 -4.53 0.36
C LEU A 109 6.49 -5.07 -0.56
N MET A 110 7.58 -5.56 0.02
CA MET A 110 8.70 -6.14 -0.72
C MET A 110 8.57 -7.66 -0.91
N SER A 111 7.43 -8.26 -0.54
CA SER A 111 7.25 -9.71 -0.58
C SER A 111 6.83 -10.22 -1.96
N GLY A 112 6.06 -9.45 -2.72
CA GLY A 112 5.58 -9.83 -4.04
C GLY A 112 5.99 -8.81 -5.12
N TYR A 113 6.18 -9.30 -6.35
CA TYR A 113 6.42 -8.43 -7.50
C TYR A 113 6.00 -9.11 -8.81
N ILE A 114 5.70 -8.29 -9.82
CA ILE A 114 5.50 -8.70 -11.21
C ILE A 114 6.84 -8.76 -11.95
N ASP A 115 7.02 -9.75 -12.82
CA ASP A 115 8.24 -9.92 -13.62
C ASP A 115 7.91 -10.33 -15.05
N ASN A 116 8.58 -9.66 -15.97
CA ASN A 116 8.46 -9.83 -17.40
C ASN A 116 9.70 -10.56 -17.91
N THR A 117 9.80 -11.86 -17.61
CA THR A 117 10.97 -12.70 -17.91
C THR A 117 11.12 -13.04 -19.40
N ASP A 118 10.13 -12.71 -20.25
CA ASP A 118 10.18 -12.90 -21.69
C ASP A 118 10.26 -11.56 -22.44
N ILE A 119 10.86 -11.55 -23.63
CA ILE A 119 10.75 -10.43 -24.58
C ILE A 119 9.32 -10.43 -25.14
N VAL A 120 8.38 -9.88 -24.37
CA VAL A 120 7.08 -9.47 -24.87
C VAL A 120 6.97 -7.96 -24.76
N SER A 121 6.40 -7.38 -25.81
CA SER A 121 6.28 -5.93 -26.02
C SER A 121 5.52 -5.27 -24.87
N GLY A 122 6.26 -4.69 -23.93
CA GLY A 122 5.78 -3.68 -23.00
C GLY A 122 5.05 -4.24 -21.77
N SER A 123 5.75 -4.29 -20.64
CA SER A 123 5.09 -4.02 -19.36
C SER A 123 4.53 -2.60 -19.43
N THR A 124 3.22 -2.50 -19.66
CA THR A 124 2.54 -1.22 -19.77
C THR A 124 1.89 -0.93 -18.43
N PHE A 125 2.36 0.12 -17.76
CA PHE A 125 1.63 0.75 -16.66
C PHE A 125 0.80 1.87 -17.30
N VAL A 126 -0.47 1.60 -17.59
CA VAL A 126 -1.41 2.62 -18.09
C VAL A 126 -2.07 3.27 -16.89
N ARG A 127 -2.03 4.60 -16.87
CA ARG A 127 -2.53 5.49 -15.81
C ARG A 127 -3.63 6.38 -16.37
#